data_AF-A0A930NZ85-F1
#
_entry.id   AF-A0A930NZ85-F1
#
_cell.length_a   1.000
_cell.length_b   1.000
_cell.length_c   1.000
_cell.angle_alpha   90.00
_cell.angle_beta   90.00
_cell.angle_gamma   90.00
#
_symmetry.space_group_name_H-M   'P 1'
#
loop_
_entity.id
_entity.type
_entity.pdbx_description
1 polymer ?
#
loop_
_entity_poly.entity_id
_entity_poly.type
_entity_poly.pdbx_seq_one_letter_code
_entity_poly.pdbx_strand_id
1 'polypeptide(L)'
;MNSLEEEVRQLLHEGKNVEAVLLVHKSKGCTLAEAKKYIDKLKDDDCNWKNPHKNRGWNIEYKDGRVEHITYKDDTGTHTATPGSPEWTAILMEATQTGNRKSSHTESGNKKNLLQRIFNNKVSGVFICLELVCILLLAILYIYPSYFGLHTREGYWGLFLHIIFLLSLVWIICIFYRDMRKKEQRWYYRLFSFVIATGTTFAVVILVHDLTLDLIEHDVRSYEGTFSLRVYTHYKRSNDYTITWEGDTLSSDRQHNISFAHFKELEQYRTVRVTYWRHTGLVWSIEPLEKK
;
A
#
# COMPACT_ATOMS: atom_id res chain seq x y z
N MET A 1 48.56 27.35 -26.78
CA MET A 1 47.66 27.97 -25.78
C MET A 1 46.69 26.89 -25.37
N ASN A 2 46.94 26.25 -24.22
CA ASN A 2 46.02 25.27 -23.68
C ASN A 2 44.78 26.03 -23.19
N SER A 3 43.63 25.64 -23.74
CA SER A 3 42.34 26.19 -23.34
C SER A 3 42.13 25.92 -21.84
N LEU A 4 41.73 26.94 -21.07
CA LEU A 4 41.31 26.80 -19.67
C LEU A 4 40.35 25.61 -19.47
N GLU A 5 39.53 25.31 -20.49
CA GLU A 5 38.61 24.18 -20.48
C GLU A 5 39.32 22.82 -20.46
N GLU A 6 40.47 22.69 -21.13
CA GLU A 6 41.26 21.45 -21.20
C GLU A 6 41.89 21.13 -19.84
N GLU A 7 42.44 22.14 -19.16
CA GLU A 7 42.98 21.97 -17.80
C GLU A 7 41.89 21.62 -16.79
N VAL A 8 40.72 22.25 -16.91
CA VAL A 8 39.55 21.92 -16.09
C VAL A 8 39.10 20.49 -16.34
N ARG A 9 39.02 20.03 -17.60
CA ARG A 9 38.67 18.65 -17.96
C ARG A 9 39.67 17.65 -17.41
N GLN A 10 40.97 17.95 -17.47
CA GLN A 10 42.00 17.10 -16.90
C GLN A 10 41.86 16.96 -15.38
N LEU A 11 41.66 18.07 -14.66
CA LEU A 11 41.43 18.04 -13.21
C LEU A 11 40.17 17.26 -12.82
N LEU A 12 39.11 17.35 -13.62
CA LEU A 12 37.90 16.56 -13.43
C LEU A 12 38.13 15.06 -13.66
N HIS A 13 38.92 14.69 -14.67
CA HIS A 13 39.31 13.29 -14.92
C HIS A 13 40.14 12.70 -13.78
N GLU A 14 41.00 13.51 -13.16
CA GLU A 14 41.79 13.13 -11.98
C GLU A 14 40.98 13.12 -10.67
N GLY A 15 39.67 13.44 -10.70
CA GLY A 15 38.80 13.47 -9.53
C GLY A 15 38.99 14.70 -8.63
N LYS A 16 39.80 15.68 -9.04
CA LYS A 16 40.17 16.88 -8.29
C LYS A 16 39.13 18.00 -8.46
N ASN A 17 37.89 17.70 -8.07
CA ASN A 17 36.74 18.59 -8.27
C ASN A 17 36.88 19.97 -7.63
N VAL A 18 37.53 20.05 -6.46
CA VAL A 18 37.70 21.30 -5.71
C VAL A 18 38.72 22.21 -6.40
N GLU A 19 39.81 21.64 -6.92
CA GLU A 19 40.83 22.38 -7.67
C GLU A 19 40.28 22.92 -8.99
N ALA A 20 39.43 22.15 -9.67
CA ALA A 20 38.76 22.61 -10.90
C ALA A 20 37.84 23.82 -10.65
N VAL A 21 37.07 23.81 -9.56
CA VAL A 21 36.22 24.97 -9.17
C VAL A 21 37.09 26.19 -8.84
N LEU A 22 38.19 25.98 -8.12
CA LEU A 22 39.10 27.06 -7.73
C LEU A 22 39.83 27.67 -8.93
N LEU A 23 40.19 26.86 -9.92
CA LEU A 23 40.78 27.31 -11.18
C LEU A 23 39.80 28.19 -11.97
N VAL A 24 38.53 27.77 -12.10
CA VAL A 24 37.50 28.56 -12.79
C VAL A 24 37.22 29.88 -12.07
N HIS A 25 37.14 29.86 -10.74
CA HIS A 25 36.96 31.06 -9.92
C HIS A 25 38.06 32.09 -10.17
N LYS A 26 39.32 31.68 -10.11
CA LYS A 26 40.49 32.55 -10.29
C LYS A 26 40.62 33.07 -11.72
N SER A 27 40.43 32.19 -12.71
CA SER A 27 40.66 32.55 -14.12
C SER A 27 39.54 33.39 -14.72
N LYS A 28 38.29 33.24 -14.26
CA LYS A 28 37.14 34.00 -14.76
C LYS A 28 36.70 35.16 -13.84
N GLY A 29 37.27 35.29 -12.65
CA GLY A 29 36.89 36.33 -11.68
C GLY A 29 35.43 36.25 -11.22
N CYS A 30 34.81 35.08 -11.30
CA CYS A 30 33.40 34.84 -10.93
C CYS A 30 33.29 34.42 -9.46
N THR A 31 32.08 34.31 -8.91
CA THR A 31 31.90 33.78 -7.55
C THR A 31 32.11 32.27 -7.48
N LEU A 32 32.43 31.72 -6.30
CA LEU A 32 32.57 30.26 -6.10
C LEU A 32 31.29 29.49 -6.50
N ALA A 33 30.12 30.08 -6.29
CA ALA A 33 28.84 29.49 -6.68
C ALA A 33 28.69 29.40 -8.22
N GLU A 34 29.09 30.45 -8.95
CA GLU A 34 29.09 30.47 -10.40
C GLU A 34 30.13 29.51 -10.99
N ALA A 35 31.33 29.45 -10.40
CA ALA A 35 32.37 28.50 -10.78
C ALA A 35 31.89 27.06 -10.60
N LYS A 36 31.24 26.74 -9.47
CA LYS A 36 30.64 25.43 -9.24
C LYS A 36 29.56 25.11 -10.27
N LYS A 37 28.64 26.05 -10.53
CA LYS A 37 27.58 25.86 -11.52
C LYS A 37 28.13 25.61 -12.93
N TYR A 38 29.23 26.26 -13.29
CA TYR A 38 29.93 26.02 -14.55
C TYR A 38 30.56 24.62 -14.62
N ILE A 39 31.19 24.16 -13.54
CA ILE A 39 31.75 22.80 -13.44
C ILE A 39 30.65 21.74 -13.49
N ASP A 40 29.54 21.94 -12.79
CA ASP A 40 28.41 21.00 -12.79
C ASP A 40 27.82 20.88 -14.21
N LYS A 41 27.70 21.99 -14.94
CA LYS A 41 27.27 21.98 -16.35
C LYS A 41 28.27 21.23 -17.26
N LEU A 42 29.57 21.44 -17.07
CA LEU A 42 30.60 20.72 -17.83
C LEU A 42 30.55 19.22 -17.55
N LYS A 43 30.30 18.80 -16.32
CA LYS A 43 30.11 17.38 -15.99
C LYS A 43 28.89 16.80 -16.68
N ASP A 44 27.76 17.51 -16.67
CA ASP A 44 26.54 17.07 -17.35
C ASP A 44 26.76 16.94 -18.87
N ASP A 45 27.46 17.90 -19.49
CA ASP A 45 27.79 17.87 -20.92
C ASP A 45 28.78 16.75 -21.29
N ASP A 46 29.79 16.49 -20.46
CA ASP A 46 30.77 15.40 -20.66
C ASP A 46 30.15 14.00 -20.39
N CYS A 47 29.15 13.94 -19.50
CA CYS A 47 28.31 12.75 -19.29
C CYS A 47 27.34 12.48 -20.44
N ASN A 48 27.01 13.51 -21.23
CA ASN A 48 26.12 13.40 -22.39
C ASN A 48 26.84 12.78 -23.60
N TRP A 49 28.15 13.01 -23.77
CA TRP A 49 28.95 12.32 -24.80
C TRP A 49 29.21 10.85 -24.48
N LYS A 50 29.38 10.49 -23.20
CA LYS A 50 29.59 9.09 -22.78
C LYS A 50 28.31 8.24 -22.74
N ASN A 51 27.15 8.79 -23.11
CA ASN A 51 25.90 8.05 -23.21
C ASN A 51 25.24 8.28 -24.57
N PRO A 52 25.72 7.64 -25.66
CA PRO A 52 25.02 7.78 -26.92
C PRO A 52 23.64 7.11 -26.90
N HIS A 53 23.34 6.16 -25.99
CA HIS A 53 22.09 5.40 -26.08
C HIS A 53 21.47 5.02 -24.74
N LYS A 54 20.57 5.88 -24.25
CA LYS A 54 19.63 5.54 -23.18
C LYS A 54 18.59 4.56 -23.76
N ASN A 55 18.59 3.32 -23.26
CA ASN A 55 17.62 2.23 -23.54
C ASN A 55 17.94 1.28 -24.72
N ARG A 56 19.18 0.82 -24.88
CA ARG A 56 19.45 -0.37 -25.71
C ARG A 56 19.55 -1.62 -24.84
N GLY A 57 18.59 -2.53 -24.95
CA GLY A 57 18.76 -3.89 -24.43
C GLY A 57 19.70 -4.65 -25.36
N TRP A 58 20.67 -5.38 -24.80
CA TRP A 58 21.61 -6.20 -25.55
C TRP A 58 21.59 -7.65 -25.06
N ASN A 59 21.90 -8.59 -25.96
CA ASN A 59 22.07 -10.01 -25.66
C ASN A 59 23.41 -10.49 -26.25
N ILE A 60 24.16 -11.26 -25.47
CA ILE A 60 25.47 -11.80 -25.83
C ILE A 60 25.39 -13.31 -25.77
N GLU A 61 25.60 -13.97 -26.89
CA GLU A 61 25.64 -15.43 -26.99
C GLU A 61 27.09 -15.92 -26.92
N TYR A 62 27.33 -16.85 -26.00
CA TYR A 62 28.63 -17.47 -25.79
C TYR A 62 28.58 -18.92 -26.27
N LYS A 63 29.61 -19.32 -27.02
CA LYS A 63 29.85 -20.72 -27.39
C LYS A 63 31.29 -21.05 -27.06
N ASP A 64 31.47 -22.13 -26.29
CA ASP A 64 32.79 -22.57 -25.80
C ASP A 64 33.60 -21.47 -25.09
N GLY A 65 32.90 -20.59 -24.36
CA GLY A 65 33.51 -19.46 -23.62
C GLY A 65 33.94 -18.28 -24.49
N ARG A 66 33.64 -18.28 -25.80
CA ARG A 66 33.88 -17.15 -26.71
C ARG A 66 32.57 -16.51 -27.13
N VAL A 67 32.59 -15.19 -27.33
CA VAL A 67 31.43 -14.44 -27.79
C VAL A 67 31.24 -14.69 -29.29
N GLU A 68 30.12 -15.27 -29.68
CA GLU A 68 29.81 -15.62 -31.07
C GLU A 68 28.86 -14.58 -31.70
N HIS A 69 27.84 -14.15 -30.95
CA HIS A 69 26.85 -13.18 -31.42
C HIS A 69 26.52 -12.13 -30.37
N ILE A 70 26.48 -10.86 -30.78
CA ILE A 70 25.95 -9.76 -29.98
C ILE A 70 24.80 -9.13 -30.75
N THR A 71 23.62 -9.09 -30.12
CA THR A 71 22.46 -8.37 -30.65
C THR A 71 22.11 -7.22 -29.74
N TYR A 72 21.73 -6.09 -30.32
CA TYR A 72 21.31 -4.90 -29.58
C TYR A 72 20.07 -4.30 -30.21
N LYS A 73 19.19 -3.74 -29.37
CA LYS A 73 17.95 -3.09 -29.81
C LYS A 73 18.07 -1.59 -29.67
N ASP A 74 17.69 -0.85 -30.69
CA ASP A 74 17.61 0.61 -30.66
C ASP A 74 16.29 1.14 -31.22
N ASP A 75 16.16 2.46 -31.35
CA ASP A 75 14.95 3.13 -31.85
C ASP A 75 14.64 2.79 -33.33
N THR A 76 15.58 2.17 -34.04
CA THR A 76 15.46 1.78 -35.45
C THR A 76 15.25 0.27 -35.65
N GLY A 77 15.40 -0.55 -34.61
CA GLY A 77 15.13 -1.98 -34.68
C GLY A 77 16.09 -2.83 -33.84
N THR A 78 16.15 -4.13 -34.17
CA THR A 78 17.13 -5.05 -33.57
C THR A 78 18.25 -5.28 -34.57
N HIS A 79 19.48 -5.01 -34.14
CA HIS A 79 20.68 -5.08 -34.96
C HIS A 79 21.65 -6.10 -34.39
N THR A 80 22.50 -6.64 -35.26
CA THR A 80 23.58 -7.55 -34.87
C THR A 80 24.90 -6.80 -34.99
N ALA A 81 25.65 -6.74 -33.90
CA ALA A 81 26.96 -6.09 -33.92
C ALA A 81 27.97 -6.98 -34.64
N THR A 82 28.73 -6.39 -35.56
CA THR A 82 29.82 -7.08 -36.25
C THR A 82 31.01 -7.27 -35.30
N PRO A 83 31.64 -8.46 -35.26
CA PRO A 83 32.83 -8.70 -34.44
C PRO A 83 33.92 -7.63 -34.68
N GLY A 84 34.37 -6.99 -33.61
CA GLY A 84 35.42 -5.95 -33.67
C GLY A 84 34.94 -4.55 -34.03
N SER A 85 33.64 -4.31 -34.23
CA SER A 85 33.12 -2.95 -34.39
C SER A 85 33.21 -2.13 -33.08
N PRO A 86 33.12 -0.79 -33.15
CA PRO A 86 33.05 0.04 -31.96
C PRO A 86 31.86 -0.29 -31.04
N GLU A 87 30.75 -0.75 -31.62
CA GLU A 87 29.55 -1.17 -30.88
C GLU A 87 29.79 -2.50 -30.15
N TRP A 88 30.50 -3.44 -30.80
CA TRP A 88 30.90 -4.70 -30.21
C TRP A 88 31.80 -4.51 -28.99
N THR A 89 32.81 -3.65 -29.10
CA THR A 89 33.74 -3.37 -27.99
C THR A 89 33.07 -2.60 -26.85
N ALA A 90 32.18 -1.66 -27.16
CA ALA A 90 31.40 -0.93 -26.17
C ALA A 90 30.48 -1.86 -25.35
N ILE A 91 29.73 -2.76 -26.02
CA ILE A 91 28.83 -3.70 -25.36
C ILE A 91 29.61 -4.67 -24.47
N LEU A 92 30.75 -5.19 -24.93
CA LEU A 92 31.59 -6.08 -24.11
C LEU A 92 32.19 -5.36 -22.89
N MET A 93 32.62 -4.12 -23.06
CA MET A 93 33.15 -3.31 -21.95
C MET A 93 32.06 -3.03 -20.91
N GLU A 94 30.84 -2.68 -21.34
CA GLU A 94 29.68 -2.50 -20.47
C GLU A 94 29.29 -3.81 -19.76
N ALA A 95 29.24 -4.93 -20.49
CA ALA A 95 28.97 -6.25 -19.92
C ALA A 95 30.00 -6.65 -18.85
N THR A 96 31.28 -6.33 -19.08
CA THR A 96 32.37 -6.61 -18.13
C THR A 96 32.27 -5.73 -16.87
N GLN A 97 31.95 -4.44 -17.02
CA GLN A 97 31.72 -3.54 -15.88
C GLN A 97 30.47 -3.92 -15.08
N THR A 98 29.40 -4.35 -15.76
CA THR A 98 28.16 -4.79 -15.12
C THR A 98 28.34 -6.14 -14.43
N GLY A 99 29.16 -7.05 -15.00
CA GLY A 99 29.50 -8.35 -14.41
C GLY A 99 30.22 -8.24 -13.06
N ASN A 100 31.04 -7.20 -12.87
CA ASN A 100 31.70 -6.97 -11.57
C ASN A 100 30.74 -6.43 -10.48
N ARG A 101 29.50 -6.07 -10.86
CA ARG A 101 28.41 -5.68 -9.94
C ARG A 101 27.28 -6.72 -9.87
N LYS A 102 27.38 -7.83 -10.60
CA LYS A 102 26.30 -8.80 -10.75
C LYS A 102 26.88 -10.21 -10.86
N SER A 103 27.48 -10.70 -9.77
CA SER A 103 27.76 -12.13 -9.65
C SER A 103 26.47 -12.92 -9.44
N SER A 104 26.29 -13.90 -10.32
CA SER A 104 25.31 -14.99 -10.33
C SER A 104 23.82 -14.64 -10.26
N HIS A 105 23.23 -14.38 -11.43
CA HIS A 105 21.94 -14.99 -11.74
C HIS A 105 22.12 -15.95 -12.91
N THR A 106 22.36 -17.22 -12.59
CA THR A 106 21.98 -18.31 -13.47
C THR A 106 20.45 -18.34 -13.46
N GLU A 107 19.84 -17.92 -14.54
CA GLU A 107 18.39 -17.89 -14.71
C GLU A 107 17.89 -19.33 -14.93
N SER A 108 17.76 -20.08 -13.84
CA SER A 108 16.91 -21.28 -13.80
C SER A 108 15.47 -20.79 -13.71
N GLY A 109 14.67 -21.16 -14.70
CA GLY A 109 13.29 -20.73 -14.89
C GLY A 109 12.41 -20.95 -13.66
N ASN A 110 12.28 -19.92 -12.84
CA ASN A 110 11.30 -19.89 -11.77
C ASN A 110 10.08 -19.14 -12.29
N LYS A 111 8.98 -19.87 -12.52
CA LYS A 111 7.65 -19.32 -12.79
C LYS A 111 7.33 -18.31 -11.69
N LYS A 112 7.56 -17.02 -11.95
CA LYS A 112 7.09 -15.95 -11.08
C LYS A 112 5.57 -16.11 -10.97
N ASN A 113 5.09 -16.39 -9.76
CA ASN A 113 3.67 -16.55 -9.49
C ASN A 113 2.91 -15.33 -10.03
N LEU A 114 1.73 -15.57 -10.58
CA LEU A 114 0.91 -14.58 -11.29
C LEU A 114 0.74 -13.28 -10.46
N LEU A 115 0.66 -13.41 -9.13
CA LEU A 115 0.63 -12.32 -8.15
C LEU A 115 1.87 -11.41 -8.19
N GLN A 116 3.06 -11.98 -8.36
CA GLN A 116 4.31 -11.23 -8.38
C GLN A 116 4.47 -10.43 -9.68
N ARG A 117 3.84 -10.88 -10.76
CA ARG A 117 3.77 -10.15 -12.05
C ARG A 117 2.79 -8.96 -11.97
N ILE A 118 1.72 -9.09 -11.20
CA ILE A 118 0.75 -8.00 -10.95
C ILE A 118 1.39 -6.90 -10.11
N PHE A 119 2.16 -7.26 -9.07
CA PHE A 119 2.78 -6.27 -8.17
C PHE A 119 3.97 -5.51 -8.77
N ASN A 120 4.64 -6.06 -9.78
CA ASN A 120 5.92 -5.52 -10.27
C ASN A 120 5.80 -4.71 -11.56
N ASN A 121 4.62 -4.70 -12.20
CA ASN A 121 4.39 -3.89 -13.38
C ASN A 121 4.00 -2.47 -12.99
N LYS A 122 4.56 -1.52 -13.73
CA LYS A 122 4.41 -0.06 -13.65
C LYS A 122 2.97 0.38 -13.97
N VAL A 123 2.00 -0.08 -13.17
CA VAL A 123 0.58 0.30 -13.20
C VAL A 123 0.25 0.96 -11.85
N SER A 124 1.12 1.85 -11.38
CA SER A 124 1.05 2.40 -10.02
C SER A 124 0.04 3.54 -9.86
N GLY A 125 -0.74 3.88 -10.89
CA GLY A 125 -1.79 4.91 -10.80
C GLY A 125 -3.19 4.30 -10.82
N VAL A 126 -3.48 3.51 -11.85
CA VAL A 126 -4.83 2.96 -12.10
C VAL A 126 -5.25 1.99 -11.00
N PHE A 127 -4.36 1.11 -10.52
CA PHE A 127 -4.70 0.22 -9.42
C PHE A 127 -4.94 0.96 -8.11
N ILE A 128 -4.18 2.01 -7.82
CA ILE A 128 -4.42 2.85 -6.63
C ILE A 128 -5.78 3.56 -6.74
N CYS A 129 -6.11 4.09 -7.92
CA CYS A 129 -7.41 4.71 -8.15
C CYS A 129 -8.56 3.71 -8.01
N LEU A 130 -8.41 2.48 -8.55
CA LEU A 130 -9.41 1.42 -8.41
C LEU A 130 -9.56 1.00 -6.93
N GLU A 131 -8.44 0.90 -6.21
CA GLU A 131 -8.39 0.61 -4.77
C GLU A 131 -9.18 1.67 -3.98
N LEU A 132 -8.96 2.95 -4.27
CA LEU A 132 -9.66 4.08 -3.65
C LEU A 132 -11.15 4.12 -4.00
N VAL A 133 -11.53 3.79 -5.24
CA VAL A 133 -12.94 3.69 -5.66
C VAL A 133 -13.64 2.53 -4.95
N CYS A 134 -12.98 1.38 -4.81
CA CYS A 134 -13.50 0.27 -4.00
C CYS A 134 -13.64 0.65 -2.53
N ILE A 135 -12.69 1.41 -1.96
CA ILE A 135 -12.80 1.94 -0.59
C ILE A 135 -13.99 2.88 -0.46
N LEU A 136 -14.18 3.80 -1.42
CA LEU A 136 -15.32 4.72 -1.44
C LEU A 136 -16.64 3.95 -1.53
N LEU A 137 -16.72 2.92 -2.37
CA LEU A 137 -17.91 2.08 -2.50
C LEU A 137 -18.19 1.26 -1.23
N LEU A 138 -17.18 0.64 -0.63
CA LEU A 138 -17.33 -0.10 0.63
C LEU A 138 -17.68 0.83 1.79
N ALA A 139 -17.08 2.02 1.84
CA ALA A 139 -17.40 3.04 2.81
C ALA A 139 -18.82 3.55 2.61
N ILE A 140 -19.26 3.80 1.38
CA ILE A 140 -20.66 4.15 1.07
C ILE A 140 -21.58 3.00 1.50
N LEU A 141 -21.26 1.74 1.20
CA LEU A 141 -22.06 0.58 1.60
C LEU A 141 -22.09 0.35 3.12
N TYR A 142 -21.09 0.81 3.87
CA TYR A 142 -21.07 0.73 5.33
C TYR A 142 -21.74 1.95 6.00
N ILE A 143 -21.49 3.14 5.46
CA ILE A 143 -21.99 4.42 5.96
C ILE A 143 -23.47 4.59 5.61
N TYR A 144 -23.89 4.23 4.39
CA TYR A 144 -25.27 4.42 3.93
C TYR A 144 -26.29 3.69 4.81
N PRO A 145 -26.14 2.39 5.13
CA PRO A 145 -27.03 1.72 6.07
C PRO A 145 -26.91 2.27 7.50
N SER A 146 -25.69 2.65 7.91
CA SER A 146 -25.46 3.27 9.22
C SER A 146 -26.11 4.65 9.37
N TYR A 147 -26.27 5.41 8.28
CA TYR A 147 -26.85 6.77 8.27
C TYR A 147 -28.35 6.77 8.03
N PHE A 148 -28.86 5.88 7.17
CA PHE A 148 -30.27 5.86 6.80
C PHE A 148 -31.15 5.04 7.74
N GLY A 149 -30.58 4.31 8.71
CA GLY A 149 -31.32 3.74 9.86
C GLY A 149 -32.41 2.72 9.53
N LEU A 150 -32.63 2.41 8.25
CA LEU A 150 -33.53 1.38 7.74
C LEU A 150 -32.96 0.03 8.13
N HIS A 151 -33.71 -0.85 8.83
CA HIS A 151 -33.57 -2.30 9.11
C HIS A 151 -32.21 -3.02 8.92
N THR A 152 -31.09 -2.32 8.97
CA THR A 152 -29.80 -2.74 8.43
C THR A 152 -28.78 -2.97 9.53
N ARG A 153 -29.21 -3.14 10.78
CA ARG A 153 -28.29 -3.51 11.87
C ARG A 153 -28.58 -4.88 12.45
N GLU A 154 -29.58 -5.56 11.92
CA GLU A 154 -30.10 -6.82 12.45
C GLU A 154 -30.04 -7.92 11.38
N GLY A 155 -30.09 -9.18 11.84
CA GLY A 155 -30.11 -10.36 10.99
C GLY A 155 -28.91 -10.43 10.03
N TYR A 156 -29.17 -10.92 8.81
CA TYR A 156 -28.13 -11.08 7.77
C TYR A 156 -27.44 -9.77 7.39
N TRP A 157 -28.13 -8.64 7.48
CA TRP A 157 -27.52 -7.37 7.12
C TRP A 157 -26.54 -6.90 8.19
N GLY A 158 -26.87 -7.06 9.47
CA GLY A 158 -25.95 -6.76 10.56
C GLY A 158 -24.68 -7.62 10.49
N LEU A 159 -24.82 -8.90 10.13
CA LEU A 159 -23.72 -9.83 9.86
C LEU A 159 -22.87 -9.36 8.66
N PHE A 160 -23.51 -8.97 7.57
CA PHE A 160 -22.83 -8.44 6.39
C PHE A 160 -22.00 -7.20 6.70
N LEU A 161 -22.53 -6.27 7.50
CA LEU A 161 -21.79 -5.09 7.97
C LEU A 161 -20.61 -5.46 8.87
N HIS A 162 -20.73 -6.48 9.72
CA HIS A 162 -19.62 -7.00 10.52
C HIS A 162 -18.49 -7.56 9.65
N ILE A 163 -18.84 -8.32 8.60
CA ILE A 163 -17.86 -8.83 7.64
C ILE A 163 -17.18 -7.69 6.88
N ILE A 164 -17.93 -6.70 6.39
CA ILE A 164 -17.35 -5.52 5.72
C ILE A 164 -16.40 -4.79 6.67
N PHE A 165 -16.79 -4.60 7.93
CA PHE A 165 -15.94 -3.95 8.92
C PHE A 165 -14.63 -4.73 9.13
N LEU A 166 -14.69 -6.05 9.29
CA LEU A 166 -13.50 -6.91 9.38
C LEU A 166 -12.58 -6.78 8.16
N LEU A 167 -13.14 -6.85 6.95
CA LEU A 167 -12.38 -6.69 5.71
C LEU A 167 -11.70 -5.31 5.64
N SER A 168 -12.39 -4.27 6.09
CA SER A 168 -11.84 -2.91 6.14
C SER A 168 -10.65 -2.80 7.10
N LEU A 169 -10.70 -3.46 8.27
CA LEU A 169 -9.58 -3.49 9.22
C LEU A 169 -8.37 -4.23 8.66
N VAL A 170 -8.59 -5.39 8.02
CA VAL A 170 -7.51 -6.13 7.34
C VAL A 170 -6.85 -5.28 6.25
N TRP A 171 -7.65 -4.51 5.51
CA TRP A 171 -7.12 -3.60 4.50
C TRP A 171 -6.29 -2.47 5.11
N ILE A 172 -6.74 -1.89 6.22
CA ILE A 172 -6.01 -0.85 6.96
C ILE A 172 -4.64 -1.40 7.40
N ILE A 173 -4.57 -2.63 7.91
CA ILE A 173 -3.31 -3.31 8.26
C ILE A 173 -2.39 -3.39 7.03
N CYS A 174 -2.90 -3.79 5.86
CA CYS A 174 -2.13 -3.85 4.63
C CYS A 174 -1.58 -2.48 4.19
N ILE A 175 -2.35 -1.40 4.33
CA ILE A 175 -1.90 -0.03 4.02
C ILE A 175 -0.75 0.38 4.93
N PHE A 176 -0.91 0.21 6.25
CA PHE A 176 0.15 0.56 7.21
C PHE A 176 1.39 -0.32 7.04
N TYR A 177 1.22 -1.60 6.69
CA TYR A 177 2.32 -2.49 6.35
C TYR A 177 3.10 -2.03 5.11
N ARG A 178 2.39 -1.58 4.06
CA ARG A 178 3.01 -1.00 2.87
C ARG A 178 3.78 0.28 3.20
N ASP A 179 3.21 1.13 4.06
CA ASP A 179 3.84 2.38 4.47
C ASP A 179 5.12 2.16 5.28
N MET A 180 5.14 1.17 6.18
CA MET A 180 6.34 0.76 6.91
C MET A 180 7.52 0.38 6.01
N ARG A 181 7.28 -0.13 4.80
CA ARG A 181 8.34 -0.50 3.84
C ARG A 181 8.90 0.68 3.06
N LYS A 182 8.28 1.86 3.08
CA LYS A 182 8.80 3.04 2.38
C LYS A 182 10.00 3.62 3.14
N LYS A 183 11.18 3.57 2.51
CA LYS A 183 12.44 4.07 3.09
C LYS A 183 12.52 5.59 3.19
N GLU A 184 11.62 6.31 2.53
CA GLU A 184 11.64 7.78 2.43
C GLU A 184 11.07 8.47 3.68
N GLN A 185 10.34 7.75 4.53
CA GLN A 185 9.69 8.34 5.71
C GLN A 185 10.59 8.39 6.96
N ARG A 186 10.36 9.42 7.78
CA ARG A 186 11.01 9.60 9.09
C ARG A 186 10.72 8.42 10.02
N TRP A 187 11.66 8.10 10.90
CA TRP A 187 11.60 6.89 11.75
C TRP A 187 10.36 6.83 12.66
N TYR A 188 9.87 7.97 13.16
CA TYR A 188 8.71 8.01 14.05
C TYR A 188 7.40 7.65 13.33
N TYR A 189 7.25 7.95 12.04
CA TYR A 189 6.07 7.53 11.26
C TYR A 189 6.03 6.01 11.07
N ARG A 190 7.19 5.38 10.93
CA ARG A 190 7.30 3.91 10.87
C ARG A 190 6.93 3.26 12.19
N LEU A 191 7.39 3.83 13.31
CA LEU A 191 7.00 3.36 14.65
C LEU A 191 5.49 3.53 14.90
N PHE A 192 4.93 4.68 14.54
CA PHE A 192 3.49 4.91 14.64
C PHE A 192 2.69 3.90 13.82
N SER A 193 3.06 3.69 12.55
CA SER A 193 2.43 2.71 11.67
C SER A 193 2.50 1.29 12.23
N PHE A 194 3.62 0.94 12.86
CA PHE A 194 3.79 -0.36 13.53
C PHE A 194 2.83 -0.52 14.72
N VAL A 195 2.72 0.49 15.59
CA VAL A 195 1.82 0.46 16.74
C VAL A 195 0.35 0.33 16.30
N ILE A 196 -0.06 1.12 15.30
CA ILE A 196 -1.43 1.06 14.76
C ILE A 196 -1.72 -0.28 14.10
N ALA A 197 -0.82 -0.80 13.27
CA ALA A 197 -1.00 -2.09 12.62
C ALA A 197 -1.10 -3.23 13.64
N THR A 198 -0.26 -3.20 14.69
CA THR A 198 -0.28 -4.20 15.76
C THR A 198 -1.59 -4.16 16.53
N GLY A 199 -2.02 -2.97 16.99
CA GLY A 199 -3.30 -2.82 17.71
C GLY A 199 -4.51 -3.23 16.87
N THR A 200 -4.51 -2.86 15.57
CA THR A 200 -5.58 -3.26 14.65
C THR A 200 -5.60 -4.77 14.44
N THR A 201 -4.44 -5.43 14.40
CA THR A 201 -4.35 -6.89 14.27
C THR A 201 -4.97 -7.59 15.48
N PHE A 202 -4.67 -7.14 16.70
CA PHE A 202 -5.30 -7.68 17.91
C PHE A 202 -6.83 -7.52 17.89
N ALA A 203 -7.33 -6.35 17.49
CA ALA A 203 -8.77 -6.11 17.36
C ALA A 203 -9.42 -7.07 16.35
N VAL A 204 -8.79 -7.28 15.19
CA VAL A 204 -9.27 -8.22 14.16
C VAL A 204 -9.31 -9.65 14.72
N VAL A 205 -8.27 -10.09 15.43
CA VAL A 205 -8.23 -11.44 16.03
C VAL A 205 -9.39 -11.64 17.00
N ILE A 206 -9.66 -10.68 17.89
CA ILE A 206 -10.77 -10.76 18.84
C ILE A 206 -12.12 -10.82 18.11
N LEU A 207 -12.34 -9.91 17.16
CA LEU A 207 -13.59 -9.87 16.38
C LEU A 207 -13.83 -11.14 15.56
N VAL A 208 -12.80 -11.68 14.94
CA VAL A 208 -12.88 -12.92 14.16
C VAL A 208 -13.15 -14.11 15.08
N HIS A 209 -12.49 -14.16 16.25
CA HIS A 209 -12.72 -15.20 17.24
C HIS A 209 -14.18 -15.24 17.69
N ASP A 210 -14.74 -14.09 18.11
CA ASP A 210 -16.14 -14.00 18.55
C ASP A 210 -17.12 -14.40 17.44
N LEU A 211 -16.89 -13.90 16.22
CA LEU A 211 -17.71 -14.27 15.05
C LEU A 211 -17.62 -15.77 14.73
N THR A 212 -16.43 -16.36 14.91
CA THR A 212 -16.20 -17.78 14.65
C THR A 212 -16.92 -18.64 15.68
N LEU A 213 -16.91 -18.26 16.96
CA LEU A 213 -17.67 -18.94 18.00
C LEU A 213 -19.17 -18.91 17.66
N ASP A 214 -19.72 -17.75 17.32
CA ASP A 214 -21.14 -17.64 16.96
C ASP A 214 -21.51 -18.48 15.71
N LEU A 215 -20.64 -18.53 14.68
CA LEU A 215 -20.89 -19.28 13.45
C LEU A 215 -20.74 -20.80 13.63
N ILE A 216 -19.72 -21.25 14.36
CA ILE A 216 -19.41 -22.67 14.53
C ILE A 216 -20.32 -23.29 15.59
N GLU A 217 -20.50 -22.64 16.73
CA GLU A 217 -21.31 -23.16 17.82
C GLU A 217 -22.82 -22.95 17.60
N HIS A 218 -23.19 -22.07 16.65
CA HIS A 218 -24.59 -21.66 16.45
C HIS A 218 -25.24 -21.24 17.79
N ASP A 219 -24.50 -20.54 18.68
CA ASP A 219 -24.96 -20.09 20.01
C ASP A 219 -25.91 -18.87 19.88
N VAL A 220 -26.98 -19.07 19.12
CA VAL A 220 -28.12 -18.17 19.00
C VAL A 220 -28.95 -18.31 20.27
N ARG A 221 -29.08 -17.21 21.01
CA ARG A 221 -29.87 -17.16 22.24
C ARG A 221 -31.15 -16.39 22.04
N SER A 222 -32.19 -16.77 22.78
CA SER A 222 -33.45 -16.03 22.85
C SER A 222 -33.64 -15.55 24.28
N TYR A 223 -33.87 -14.25 24.43
CA TYR A 223 -34.26 -13.61 25.67
C TYR A 223 -35.71 -13.13 25.55
N GLU A 224 -36.51 -13.33 26.59
CA GLU A 224 -37.87 -12.81 26.68
C GLU A 224 -38.05 -12.11 28.04
N GLY A 225 -38.38 -10.82 28.01
CA GLY A 225 -38.56 -10.07 29.26
C GLY A 225 -38.57 -8.56 29.09
N THR A 226 -38.35 -7.87 30.19
CA THR A 226 -38.22 -6.41 30.22
C THR A 226 -36.89 -5.97 29.61
N PHE A 227 -36.88 -4.77 29.05
CA PHE A 227 -35.70 -4.22 28.37
C PHE A 227 -35.54 -2.73 28.64
N SER A 228 -34.35 -2.23 28.36
CA SER A 228 -33.98 -0.82 28.43
C SER A 228 -33.37 -0.39 27.10
N LEU A 229 -33.81 0.76 26.60
CA LEU A 229 -33.30 1.37 25.38
C LEU A 229 -32.29 2.46 25.73
N ARG A 230 -31.17 2.52 25.01
CA ARG A 230 -30.17 3.59 25.12
C ARG A 230 -29.80 4.14 23.77
N VAL A 231 -29.59 5.46 23.73
CA VAL A 231 -29.10 6.18 22.56
C VAL A 231 -27.71 6.71 22.87
N TYR A 232 -26.75 6.34 22.05
CA TYR A 232 -25.39 6.88 22.10
C TYR A 232 -25.23 7.90 20.97
N THR A 233 -25.06 9.17 21.35
CA THR A 233 -24.87 10.27 20.42
C THR A 233 -23.39 10.49 20.12
N HIS A 234 -23.05 10.62 18.85
CA HIS A 234 -21.67 10.82 18.40
C HIS A 234 -21.54 12.15 17.67
N TYR A 235 -20.47 12.90 17.95
CA TYR A 235 -20.27 14.23 17.37
C TYR A 235 -20.09 14.23 15.82
N LYS A 236 -19.64 13.12 15.23
CA LYS A 236 -19.35 12.99 13.78
C LYS A 236 -19.93 11.74 13.12
N ARG A 237 -20.73 10.96 13.84
CA ARG A 237 -21.29 9.68 13.36
C ARG A 237 -22.78 9.63 13.67
N SER A 238 -23.52 8.79 12.95
CA SER A 238 -24.90 8.48 13.32
C SER A 238 -25.00 7.94 14.75
N ASN A 239 -26.14 8.20 15.38
CA ASN A 239 -26.43 7.72 16.72
C ASN A 239 -26.53 6.19 16.70
N ASP A 240 -25.98 5.56 17.73
CA ASP A 240 -26.15 4.13 17.94
C ASP A 240 -27.37 3.91 18.85
N TYR A 241 -28.30 3.09 18.37
CA TYR A 241 -29.51 2.69 19.08
C TYR A 241 -29.29 1.30 19.64
N THR A 242 -29.41 1.16 20.95
CA THR A 242 -29.04 -0.08 21.65
C THR A 242 -30.18 -0.56 22.54
N ILE A 243 -30.32 -1.88 22.60
CA ILE A 243 -31.22 -2.58 23.51
C ILE A 243 -30.40 -3.31 24.57
N THR A 244 -30.88 -3.31 25.81
CA THR A 244 -30.23 -4.00 26.93
C THR A 244 -31.30 -4.66 27.80
N TRP A 245 -30.95 -5.75 28.46
CA TRP A 245 -31.88 -6.46 29.35
C TRP A 245 -31.15 -7.03 30.57
N GLU A 246 -31.92 -7.47 31.56
CA GLU A 246 -31.38 -8.03 32.79
C GLU A 246 -30.78 -9.42 32.54
N GLY A 247 -29.56 -9.64 33.05
CA GLY A 247 -28.84 -10.90 32.84
C GLY A 247 -28.14 -11.01 31.48
N ASP A 248 -28.03 -9.91 30.74
CA ASP A 248 -27.16 -9.86 29.56
C ASP A 248 -25.71 -10.21 29.94
N THR A 249 -25.14 -11.20 29.25
CA THR A 249 -23.78 -11.70 29.49
C THR A 249 -22.76 -11.12 28.52
N LEU A 250 -23.17 -10.18 27.67
CA LEU A 250 -22.31 -9.55 26.70
C LEU A 250 -21.18 -8.76 27.38
N SER A 251 -19.99 -8.78 26.78
CA SER A 251 -18.86 -7.99 27.27
C SER A 251 -19.20 -6.50 27.27
N SER A 252 -18.68 -5.75 28.24
CA SER A 252 -19.01 -4.33 28.46
C SER A 252 -18.66 -3.40 27.29
N ASP A 253 -17.74 -3.81 26.42
CA ASP A 253 -17.32 -3.08 25.22
C ASP A 253 -18.19 -3.37 23.99
N ARG A 254 -19.11 -4.33 24.09
CA ARG A 254 -20.03 -4.74 23.02
C ARG A 254 -21.41 -4.15 23.27
N GLN A 255 -22.20 -4.05 22.20
CA GLN A 255 -23.53 -3.46 22.25
C GLN A 255 -24.48 -4.22 21.31
N HIS A 256 -25.69 -4.50 21.79
CA HIS A 256 -26.80 -4.99 20.98
C HIS A 256 -27.40 -3.83 20.18
N ASN A 257 -26.78 -3.55 19.04
CA ASN A 257 -27.23 -2.50 18.13
C ASN A 257 -28.52 -2.92 17.41
N ILE A 258 -29.50 -2.02 17.41
CA ILE A 258 -30.77 -2.21 16.71
C ILE A 258 -30.98 -1.09 15.69
N SER A 259 -31.88 -1.33 14.75
CA SER A 259 -32.30 -0.31 13.79
C SER A 259 -33.08 0.82 14.47
N PHE A 260 -33.04 2.02 13.87
CA PHE A 260 -33.83 3.14 14.37
C PHE A 260 -35.33 2.85 14.34
N ALA A 261 -35.79 2.12 13.32
CA ALA A 261 -37.18 1.69 13.19
C ALA A 261 -37.63 0.83 14.37
N HIS A 262 -36.89 -0.24 14.70
CA HIS A 262 -37.21 -1.06 15.87
C HIS A 262 -37.03 -0.31 17.18
N PHE A 263 -36.04 0.58 17.29
CA PHE A 263 -35.90 1.43 18.47
C PHE A 263 -37.18 2.25 18.71
N LYS A 264 -37.74 2.84 17.66
CA LYS A 264 -38.97 3.63 17.73
C LYS A 264 -40.22 2.81 17.98
N GLU A 265 -40.30 1.62 17.41
CA GLU A 265 -41.38 0.69 17.70
C GLU A 265 -41.37 0.27 19.17
N LEU A 266 -40.21 -0.15 19.68
CA LEU A 266 -40.02 -0.63 21.04
C LEU A 266 -40.30 0.42 22.13
N GLU A 267 -40.27 1.72 21.82
CA GLU A 267 -40.68 2.77 22.77
C GLU A 267 -42.09 2.52 23.34
N GLN A 268 -42.97 1.88 22.56
CA GLN A 268 -44.36 1.59 22.91
C GLN A 268 -44.58 0.25 23.65
N TYR A 269 -43.54 -0.57 23.81
CA TYR A 269 -43.66 -1.92 24.37
C TYR A 269 -42.91 -2.07 25.68
N ARG A 270 -43.46 -2.88 26.59
CA ARG A 270 -42.92 -3.18 27.91
C ARG A 270 -42.01 -4.41 27.89
N THR A 271 -42.36 -5.40 27.08
CA THR A 271 -41.63 -6.67 26.97
C THR A 271 -41.32 -6.98 25.51
N VAL A 272 -40.23 -7.71 25.31
CA VAL A 272 -39.70 -8.05 24.00
C VAL A 272 -39.11 -9.44 24.05
N ARG A 273 -39.17 -10.14 22.92
CA ARG A 273 -38.34 -11.31 22.65
C ARG A 273 -37.22 -10.91 21.70
N VAL A 274 -35.98 -11.09 22.14
CA VAL A 274 -34.77 -10.78 21.36
C VAL A 274 -34.05 -12.08 21.06
N THR A 275 -33.81 -12.34 19.78
CA THR A 275 -32.91 -13.41 19.34
C THR A 275 -31.59 -12.77 18.95
N TYR A 276 -30.47 -13.24 19.51
CA TYR A 276 -29.16 -12.63 19.30
C TYR A 276 -28.03 -13.66 19.36
N TRP A 277 -26.88 -13.28 18.85
CA TRP A 277 -25.63 -14.02 18.93
C TRP A 277 -24.85 -13.64 20.18
N ARG A 278 -24.48 -14.63 20.97
CA ARG A 278 -23.94 -14.41 22.31
C ARG A 278 -22.60 -13.68 22.30
N HIS A 279 -21.69 -14.02 21.39
CA HIS A 279 -20.31 -13.54 21.47
C HIS A 279 -20.14 -12.18 20.76
N THR A 280 -20.73 -12.03 19.57
CA THR A 280 -20.72 -10.77 18.82
C THR A 280 -21.72 -9.75 19.34
N GLY A 281 -22.77 -10.20 20.04
CA GLY A 281 -23.89 -9.35 20.44
C GLY A 281 -24.80 -8.94 19.27
N LEU A 282 -24.65 -9.59 18.12
CA LEU A 282 -25.45 -9.28 16.95
C LEU A 282 -26.91 -9.65 17.18
N VAL A 283 -27.82 -8.68 17.05
CA VAL A 283 -29.26 -8.94 17.15
C VAL A 283 -29.75 -9.55 15.85
N TRP A 284 -30.35 -10.74 15.95
CA TRP A 284 -30.88 -11.48 14.81
C TRP A 284 -32.33 -11.12 14.51
N SER A 285 -33.18 -11.13 15.54
CA SER A 285 -34.59 -10.74 15.43
C SER A 285 -35.10 -10.13 16.73
N ILE A 286 -36.12 -9.29 16.58
CA ILE A 286 -36.80 -8.60 17.68
C ILE A 286 -38.29 -8.76 17.48
N GLU A 287 -38.97 -9.29 18.48
CA GLU A 287 -40.42 -9.45 18.50
C GLU A 287 -40.97 -8.68 19.70
N PRO A 288 -41.65 -7.54 19.48
CA PRO A 288 -42.34 -6.83 20.55
C PRO A 288 -43.55 -7.65 21.03
N LEU A 289 -43.74 -7.78 22.35
CA LEU A 289 -44.76 -8.66 22.94
C LEU A 289 -45.91 -7.89 23.60
N GLU A 290 -45.64 -7.20 24.71
CA GLU A 290 -46.67 -6.50 25.48
C GLU A 290 -46.54 -4.98 25.32
N LYS A 291 -47.64 -4.30 24.97
CA LYS A 291 -47.67 -2.83 24.88
C LYS A 291 -47.74 -2.19 26.27
N LYS A 292 -47.19 -0.98 26.40
CA LYS A 292 -47.29 -0.16 27.62
C LYS A 292 -48.68 0.42 27.83
#